data_AF-A0A441VQT4-F1
#
_entry.id   AF-A0A441VQT4-F1
#
_cell.length_a   1.000
_cell.length_b   1.000
_cell.length_c   1.000
_cell.angle_alpha   90.00
_cell.angle_beta   90.00
_cell.angle_gamma   90.00
#
_symmetry.space_group_name_H-M   'P 1'
#
loop_
_entity.id
_entity.type
_entity.pdbx_description
1 polymer ?
#
loop_
_entity_poly.entity_id
_entity_poly.type
_entity_poly.pdbx_seq_one_letter_code
_entity_poly.pdbx_strand_id
1 'polypeptide(L)'
;MREISYADLSELAGHLRSVLADKAQRRPDKSPFILLYAFNGTGKTRLSTAFKDLGKVADENGEVQSRDTLYFNAFTEDLFSWDNDLENDEHRTLKLNPASNFFVGLNELEIENRIRPLLDRYADFDFKINFAFDERTGKITSAEVTFSREILSGEGDDARTDEVDGIKISRGEENIFIWCFFLAILQLALDGAEAYKWVEHVYIDDPISSLDEHNAIVVGNHLVQLYREAQRPIRTVVSTHHALFFNVLHYELKSHVGRPLQHILKRDRRTGGYLLAEQTGDTPQFYHVTALADLWLVAQGGQAKTFHFNILRTILEKTALFLGHHHFSACIKDAADDADGILHQRFVDLLSHGKYSMYEPTEMGDDTNEYFLTILRGFVERHPFNRELLPEPAADTETT
;
A
#
# COMPACT_ATOMS: atom_id res chain seq x y z
N MET A 1 -20.75 8.60 -8.14
CA MET A 1 -19.92 7.45 -7.70
C MET A 1 -20.88 6.44 -7.07
N ARG A 2 -20.83 5.15 -7.45
CA ARG A 2 -21.70 4.14 -6.82
C ARG A 2 -20.96 3.61 -5.59
N GLU A 3 -21.56 3.78 -4.42
CA GLU A 3 -21.02 3.30 -3.16
C GLU A 3 -21.82 2.09 -2.67
N ILE A 4 -21.12 1.08 -2.16
CA ILE A 4 -21.70 -0.11 -1.58
C ILE A 4 -21.16 -0.24 -0.15
N SER A 5 -22.07 -0.46 0.80
CA SER A 5 -21.72 -0.64 2.21
C SER A 5 -21.63 -2.12 2.57
N TYR A 6 -20.66 -2.47 3.41
CA TYR A 6 -20.42 -3.81 3.94
C TYR A 6 -20.31 -3.75 5.45
N ALA A 7 -20.86 -4.75 6.14
CA ALA A 7 -20.82 -4.79 7.60
C ALA A 7 -19.42 -5.10 8.13
N ASP A 8 -18.68 -5.97 7.43
CA ASP A 8 -17.34 -6.40 7.83
C ASP A 8 -16.41 -6.69 6.63
N LEU A 9 -15.15 -7.01 6.93
CA LEU A 9 -14.13 -7.30 5.92
C LEU A 9 -14.31 -8.66 5.25
N SER A 10 -14.98 -9.63 5.88
CA SER A 10 -15.22 -10.95 5.31
C SER A 10 -16.26 -10.87 4.20
N GLU A 11 -17.34 -10.11 4.43
CA GLU A 11 -18.36 -9.81 3.42
C GLU A 11 -17.73 -9.07 2.23
N LEU A 12 -16.93 -8.04 2.50
CA LEU A 12 -16.18 -7.31 1.47
C LEU A 12 -15.24 -8.23 0.68
N ALA A 13 -14.47 -9.09 1.36
CA ALA A 13 -13.57 -10.04 0.70
C ALA A 13 -14.32 -11.03 -0.20
N GLY A 14 -15.48 -11.52 0.25
CA GLY A 14 -16.37 -12.37 -0.55
C GLY A 14 -16.88 -11.65 -1.80
N HIS A 15 -17.25 -10.38 -1.67
CA HIS A 15 -17.63 -9.55 -2.81
C HIS A 15 -16.47 -9.40 -3.81
N LEU A 16 -15.26 -9.08 -3.35
CA LEU A 16 -14.08 -8.97 -4.22
C LEU A 16 -13.81 -10.27 -5.00
N ARG A 17 -13.90 -11.43 -4.34
CA ARG A 17 -13.78 -12.76 -5.01
C ARG A 17 -14.86 -12.95 -6.07
N SER A 18 -16.11 -12.63 -5.76
CA SER A 18 -17.23 -12.73 -6.71
C SER A 18 -17.03 -11.84 -7.94
N VAL A 19 -16.56 -10.60 -7.74
CA VAL A 19 -16.30 -9.65 -8.82
C VAL A 19 -15.16 -10.13 -9.73
N LEU A 20 -14.09 -10.68 -9.14
CA LEU A 20 -13.00 -11.29 -9.92
C LEU A 20 -13.50 -12.50 -10.72
N ALA A 21 -14.36 -13.34 -10.14
CA ALA A 21 -14.93 -14.51 -10.80
C ALA A 21 -15.81 -14.11 -12.00
N ASP A 22 -16.71 -13.14 -11.86
CA ASP A 22 -17.52 -12.62 -12.98
C ASP A 22 -16.63 -12.04 -14.09
N LYS A 23 -15.58 -11.30 -13.73
CA LYS A 23 -14.63 -10.75 -14.70
C LYS A 23 -13.82 -11.84 -15.41
N ALA A 24 -13.41 -12.89 -14.69
CA ALA A 24 -12.74 -14.06 -15.26
C ALA A 24 -13.63 -14.79 -16.27
N GLN A 25 -14.92 -14.97 -15.94
CA GLN A 25 -15.87 -15.60 -16.85
C GLN A 25 -16.07 -14.80 -18.14
N ARG A 26 -16.11 -13.46 -18.04
CA ARG A 26 -16.25 -12.59 -19.21
C ARG A 26 -15.00 -12.53 -20.09
N ARG A 27 -13.82 -12.76 -19.52
CA ARG A 27 -12.53 -12.72 -20.21
C ARG A 27 -11.59 -13.81 -19.68
N PRO A 28 -11.76 -15.07 -20.11
CA PRO A 28 -11.03 -16.21 -19.55
C PRO A 28 -9.52 -16.12 -19.81
N ASP A 29 -9.09 -15.56 -20.94
CA ASP A 29 -7.68 -15.48 -21.33
C ASP A 29 -6.92 -14.32 -20.67
N LYS A 30 -7.55 -13.56 -19.77
CA LYS A 30 -6.94 -12.37 -19.14
C LYS A 30 -7.06 -12.43 -17.63
N SER A 31 -5.94 -12.18 -16.95
CA SER A 31 -5.89 -11.99 -15.50
C SER A 31 -6.85 -10.87 -15.06
N PRO A 32 -7.87 -11.17 -14.24
CA PRO A 32 -8.75 -10.15 -13.67
C PRO A 32 -8.02 -9.36 -12.58
N PHE A 33 -8.09 -8.03 -12.67
CA PHE A 33 -7.51 -7.13 -11.67
C PHE A 33 -8.56 -6.27 -10.98
N ILE A 34 -8.38 -6.14 -9.66
CA ILE A 34 -8.96 -5.09 -8.80
C ILE A 34 -7.81 -4.29 -8.19
N LEU A 35 -7.85 -2.96 -8.36
CA LEU A 35 -7.01 -2.00 -7.66
C LEU A 35 -7.85 -1.32 -6.58
N LEU A 36 -7.36 -1.38 -5.34
CA LEU A 36 -8.05 -0.87 -4.16
C LEU A 36 -7.22 0.22 -3.49
N TYR A 37 -7.67 1.47 -3.58
CA TYR A 37 -7.06 2.55 -2.85
C TYR A 37 -7.66 2.63 -1.44
N ALA A 38 -6.84 2.57 -0.40
CA ALA A 38 -7.31 2.76 0.98
C ALA A 38 -6.25 3.38 1.89
N PHE A 39 -6.70 4.34 2.72
CA PHE A 39 -5.84 4.99 3.71
C PHE A 39 -5.23 4.03 4.73
N ASN A 40 -4.17 4.51 5.37
CA ASN A 40 -3.60 3.85 6.54
C ASN A 40 -4.65 3.79 7.66
N GLY A 41 -4.70 2.66 8.37
CA GLY A 41 -5.70 2.41 9.41
C GLY A 41 -7.08 1.92 8.92
N THR A 42 -7.35 1.90 7.60
CA THR A 42 -8.61 1.33 7.06
C THR A 42 -8.69 -0.19 7.28
N GLY A 43 -7.55 -0.88 7.38
CA GLY A 43 -7.50 -2.33 7.64
C GLY A 43 -7.19 -3.18 6.41
N LYS A 44 -6.42 -2.66 5.45
CA LYS A 44 -6.02 -3.38 4.23
C LYS A 44 -5.37 -4.75 4.49
N THR A 45 -4.47 -4.82 5.48
CA THR A 45 -3.84 -6.09 5.88
C THR A 45 -4.84 -7.08 6.45
N ARG A 46 -5.85 -6.60 7.20
CA ARG A 46 -6.96 -7.44 7.68
C ARG A 46 -7.86 -7.89 6.54
N LEU A 47 -8.07 -7.06 5.52
CA LEU A 47 -8.81 -7.43 4.31
C LEU A 47 -8.06 -8.49 3.49
N SER A 48 -6.75 -8.34 3.32
CA SER A 48 -5.87 -9.35 2.70
C SER A 48 -5.98 -10.69 3.43
N THR A 49 -5.97 -10.67 4.77
CA THR A 49 -6.16 -11.86 5.58
C THR A 49 -7.56 -12.47 5.43
N ALA A 50 -8.62 -11.68 5.51
CA ALA A 50 -9.99 -12.16 5.28
C ALA A 50 -10.13 -12.79 3.87
N PHE A 51 -9.52 -12.17 2.86
CA PHE A 51 -9.53 -12.66 1.49
C PHE A 51 -8.81 -14.00 1.33
N LYS A 52 -7.62 -14.17 1.92
CA LYS A 52 -6.91 -15.47 1.86
C LYS A 52 -7.62 -16.55 2.68
N ASP A 53 -8.27 -16.17 3.79
CA ASP A 53 -8.93 -17.11 4.69
C ASP A 53 -10.18 -17.73 4.06
N LEU A 54 -10.90 -16.99 3.21
CA LEU A 54 -12.00 -17.54 2.40
C LEU A 54 -11.58 -18.68 1.45
N GLY A 55 -10.30 -18.76 1.12
CA GLY A 55 -9.73 -19.80 0.26
C GLY A 55 -9.10 -20.98 1.00
N LYS A 56 -9.17 -20.98 2.33
CA LYS A 56 -8.64 -22.07 3.15
C LYS A 56 -9.72 -23.14 3.33
N VAL A 57 -9.36 -24.39 3.07
CA VAL A 57 -10.17 -25.54 3.48
C VAL A 57 -9.46 -26.18 4.67
N ALA A 58 -10.14 -26.20 5.81
CA ALA A 58 -9.66 -26.87 7.03
C ALA A 58 -10.45 -28.16 7.27
N ASP A 59 -9.80 -29.14 7.89
CA ASP A 59 -10.45 -30.36 8.33
C ASP A 59 -11.24 -30.16 9.63
N GLU A 60 -11.87 -31.24 10.12
CA GLU A 60 -12.66 -31.24 11.36
C GLU A 60 -11.83 -30.88 12.61
N ASN A 61 -10.50 -31.00 12.55
CA ASN A 61 -9.57 -30.66 13.63
C ASN A 61 -9.00 -29.24 13.51
N GLY A 62 -9.38 -28.50 12.46
CA GLY A 62 -8.89 -27.15 12.19
C GLY A 62 -7.54 -27.10 11.47
N GLU A 63 -7.00 -28.24 11.00
CA GLU A 63 -5.79 -28.28 10.19
C GLU A 63 -6.11 -27.87 8.76
N VAL A 64 -5.33 -26.93 8.22
CA VAL A 64 -5.55 -26.41 6.86
C VAL A 64 -5.04 -27.42 5.83
N GLN A 65 -5.96 -28.05 5.10
CA GLN A 65 -5.67 -29.03 4.05
C GLN A 65 -5.27 -28.37 2.73
N SER A 66 -5.93 -27.27 2.36
CA SER A 66 -5.64 -26.58 1.10
C SER A 66 -5.84 -25.07 1.20
N ARG A 67 -5.21 -24.37 0.26
CA ARG A 67 -5.23 -22.90 0.11
C ARG A 67 -5.23 -22.58 -1.37
N ASP A 68 -5.80 -21.43 -1.74
CA ASP A 68 -5.89 -20.98 -3.13
C ASP A 68 -5.26 -19.60 -3.39
N THR A 69 -4.75 -18.92 -2.36
CA THR A 69 -4.32 -17.52 -2.42
C THR A 69 -2.85 -17.35 -2.05
N LEU A 70 -2.06 -16.84 -3.00
CA LEU A 70 -0.72 -16.30 -2.75
C LEU A 70 -0.87 -14.83 -2.31
N TYR A 71 -0.13 -14.40 -1.28
CA TYR A 71 -0.29 -13.04 -0.77
C TYR A 71 1.04 -12.38 -0.38
N PHE A 72 1.07 -11.06 -0.54
CA PHE A 72 2.11 -10.17 -0.02
C PHE A 72 1.48 -9.20 0.96
N ASN A 73 1.85 -9.27 2.24
CA ASN A 73 1.47 -8.35 3.29
C ASN A 73 2.44 -8.49 4.49
N ALA A 74 2.16 -7.81 5.59
CA ALA A 74 2.99 -7.89 6.80
C ALA A 74 3.27 -9.34 7.29
N PHE A 75 2.31 -10.26 7.17
CA PHE A 75 2.53 -11.67 7.54
C PHE A 75 3.51 -12.39 6.62
N THR A 76 3.65 -11.95 5.36
CA THR A 76 4.66 -12.46 4.44
C THR A 76 6.04 -11.93 4.81
N GLU A 77 6.12 -10.65 5.20
CA GLU A 77 7.36 -10.06 5.71
C GLU A 77 7.84 -10.76 6.99
N ASP A 78 6.92 -11.09 7.89
CA ASP A 78 7.21 -11.83 9.14
C ASP A 78 7.71 -13.27 8.91
N LEU A 79 7.68 -13.78 7.67
CA LEU A 79 8.33 -15.05 7.32
C LEU A 79 9.86 -14.93 7.25
N PHE A 80 10.38 -13.71 7.29
CA PHE A 80 11.78 -13.36 7.22
C PHE A 80 12.17 -12.69 8.55
N SER A 81 13.14 -13.26 9.26
CA SER A 81 13.53 -12.77 10.58
C SER A 81 15.04 -12.75 10.75
N TRP A 82 15.59 -11.64 11.25
CA TRP A 82 17.01 -11.55 11.60
C TRP A 82 17.31 -12.25 12.91
N ASP A 83 18.46 -12.91 12.96
CA ASP A 83 19.11 -13.24 14.23
C ASP A 83 20.04 -12.09 14.62
N ASN A 84 19.58 -11.22 15.53
CA ASN A 84 20.29 -9.99 15.89
C ASN A 84 21.24 -10.14 17.08
N ASP A 85 21.17 -11.24 17.83
CA ASP A 85 21.90 -11.43 19.10
C ASP A 85 22.94 -12.56 18.98
N LEU A 86 23.85 -12.44 18.00
CA LEU A 86 24.88 -13.44 17.72
C LEU A 86 26.11 -13.26 18.61
N GLU A 87 26.70 -14.37 19.07
CA GLU A 87 28.02 -14.32 19.71
C GLU A 87 29.05 -13.74 18.72
N ASN A 88 29.67 -12.62 19.10
CA ASN A 88 30.70 -11.88 18.35
C ASN A 88 30.24 -11.15 17.07
N ASP A 89 28.94 -11.04 16.77
CA ASP A 89 28.43 -10.30 15.60
C ASP A 89 28.93 -10.80 14.21
N GLU A 90 29.54 -11.98 14.14
CA GLU A 90 30.27 -12.46 12.94
C GLU A 90 29.36 -13.04 11.83
N HIS A 91 28.18 -13.58 12.16
CA HIS A 91 27.36 -14.36 11.21
C HIS A 91 25.95 -13.82 11.01
N ARG A 92 25.80 -12.59 10.49
CA ARG A 92 24.48 -11.99 10.27
C ARG A 92 23.72 -12.70 9.15
N THR A 93 22.64 -13.40 9.50
CA THR A 93 21.77 -14.09 8.54
C THR A 93 20.29 -13.73 8.73
N LEU A 94 19.57 -13.73 7.61
CA LEU A 94 18.11 -13.59 7.59
C LEU A 94 17.49 -14.99 7.50
N LYS A 95 16.80 -15.43 8.55
CA LYS A 95 16.15 -16.73 8.62
C LYS A 95 14.82 -16.68 7.88
N LEU A 96 14.55 -17.71 7.08
CA LEU A 96 13.28 -17.96 6.44
C LEU A 96 12.49 -18.98 7.26
N ASN A 97 11.18 -18.83 7.38
CA ASN A 97 10.33 -19.82 8.04
C ASN A 97 10.04 -21.03 7.12
N PRO A 98 10.73 -22.17 7.24
CA PRO A 98 10.65 -23.28 6.28
C PRO A 98 9.30 -24.01 6.33
N ALA A 99 8.50 -23.82 7.40
CA ALA A 99 7.18 -24.42 7.51
C ALA A 99 6.12 -23.72 6.65
N SER A 100 6.43 -22.55 6.08
CA SER A 100 5.50 -21.82 5.21
C SER A 100 5.48 -22.40 3.80
N ASN A 101 4.28 -22.61 3.26
CA ASN A 101 4.08 -23.01 1.86
C ASN A 101 4.66 -22.01 0.84
N PHE A 102 4.97 -20.80 1.28
CA PHE A 102 5.66 -19.79 0.50
C PHE A 102 7.02 -20.31 -0.02
N PHE A 103 7.72 -21.13 0.77
CA PHE A 103 9.06 -21.64 0.45
C PHE A 103 9.08 -23.09 -0.07
N VAL A 104 7.94 -23.63 -0.52
CA VAL A 104 7.87 -25.00 -1.05
C VAL A 104 8.66 -25.11 -2.36
N GLY A 105 9.59 -26.07 -2.43
CA GLY A 105 10.32 -26.42 -3.64
C GLY A 105 11.42 -25.43 -4.03
N LEU A 106 11.78 -24.47 -3.17
CA LEU A 106 12.77 -23.44 -3.51
C LEU A 106 14.15 -23.98 -3.85
N ASN A 107 14.55 -25.09 -3.22
CA ASN A 107 15.81 -25.78 -3.49
C ASN A 107 15.88 -26.36 -4.91
N GLU A 108 14.73 -26.63 -5.54
CA GLU A 108 14.64 -27.25 -6.88
C GLU A 108 14.34 -26.22 -7.98
N LEU A 109 14.02 -24.97 -7.62
CA LEU A 109 13.50 -23.97 -8.56
C LEU A 109 14.49 -22.87 -8.92
N GLU A 110 15.75 -23.03 -8.54
CA GLU A 110 16.84 -22.05 -8.74
C GLU A 110 16.40 -20.63 -8.35
N ILE A 111 15.76 -20.50 -7.19
CA ILE A 111 15.08 -19.25 -6.83
C ILE A 111 16.04 -18.06 -6.78
N GLU A 112 17.31 -18.29 -6.42
CA GLU A 112 18.32 -17.24 -6.43
C GLU A 112 18.51 -16.62 -7.83
N ASN A 113 18.62 -17.46 -8.86
CA ASN A 113 18.78 -17.02 -10.26
C ASN A 113 17.56 -16.23 -10.76
N ARG A 114 16.39 -16.45 -10.15
CA ARG A 114 15.15 -15.70 -10.45
C ARG A 114 15.07 -14.39 -9.69
N ILE A 115 15.56 -14.35 -8.45
CA ILE A 115 15.51 -13.15 -7.61
C ILE A 115 16.58 -12.13 -8.01
N ARG A 116 17.82 -12.55 -8.32
CA ARG A 116 18.95 -11.64 -8.62
C ARG A 116 18.61 -10.61 -9.71
N PRO A 117 18.07 -10.98 -10.89
CA PRO A 117 17.75 -10.00 -11.94
C PRO A 117 16.64 -9.01 -11.55
N LEU A 118 15.87 -9.31 -10.49
CA LEU A 118 14.88 -8.40 -9.92
C LEU A 118 15.56 -7.46 -8.93
N LEU A 119 16.40 -8.00 -8.05
CA LEU A 119 17.10 -7.28 -6.99
C LEU A 119 18.11 -6.26 -7.53
N ASP A 120 18.87 -6.61 -8.57
CA ASP A 120 19.92 -5.78 -9.19
C ASP A 120 19.41 -4.42 -9.70
N ARG A 121 18.09 -4.28 -9.86
CA ARG A 121 17.44 -3.02 -10.30
C ARG A 121 17.24 -2.03 -9.17
N TYR A 122 17.29 -2.50 -7.93
CA TYR A 122 16.89 -1.76 -6.75
C TYR A 122 18.04 -1.59 -5.75
N ALA A 123 18.97 -2.55 -5.72
CA ALA A 123 20.02 -2.56 -4.73
C ALA A 123 21.34 -3.09 -5.30
N ASP A 124 22.43 -2.66 -4.66
CA ASP A 124 23.82 -2.98 -4.97
C ASP A 124 24.40 -3.95 -3.92
N PHE A 125 23.67 -5.02 -3.63
CA PHE A 125 24.14 -6.12 -2.79
C PHE A 125 23.72 -7.45 -3.41
N ASP A 126 24.46 -8.49 -3.07
CA ASP A 126 24.18 -9.85 -3.48
C ASP A 126 23.78 -10.72 -2.28
N PHE A 127 23.30 -11.94 -2.55
CA PHE A 127 22.86 -12.86 -1.52
C PHE A 127 23.09 -14.32 -1.89
N LYS A 128 23.11 -15.20 -0.87
CA LYS A 128 23.14 -16.66 -0.99
C LYS A 128 22.15 -17.26 -0.01
N ILE A 129 21.39 -18.27 -0.42
CA ILE A 129 20.41 -18.99 0.39
C ILE A 129 20.97 -20.37 0.74
N ASN A 130 21.23 -20.58 2.01
CA ASN A 130 21.70 -21.85 2.55
C ASN A 130 20.51 -22.66 3.06
N PHE A 131 20.26 -23.82 2.46
CA PHE A 131 19.21 -24.75 2.89
C PHE A 131 19.81 -25.91 3.68
N ALA A 132 19.24 -26.20 4.85
CA ALA A 132 19.46 -27.46 5.56
C ALA A 132 18.28 -28.40 5.35
N PHE A 133 18.56 -29.70 5.22
CA PHE A 133 17.55 -30.73 4.95
C PHE A 133 17.57 -31.79 6.04
N ASP A 134 16.39 -32.30 6.38
CA ASP A 134 16.25 -33.51 7.18
C ASP A 134 16.62 -34.72 6.30
N GLU A 135 17.68 -35.44 6.67
CA GLU A 135 18.22 -36.57 5.88
C GLU A 135 17.21 -37.71 5.67
N ARG A 136 16.19 -37.81 6.54
CA ARG A 136 15.21 -38.91 6.51
C ARG A 136 13.97 -38.57 5.70
N THR A 137 13.54 -37.31 5.72
CA THR A 137 12.30 -36.85 5.10
C THR A 137 12.53 -35.99 3.86
N GLY A 138 13.76 -35.51 3.63
CA GLY A 138 14.12 -34.62 2.54
C GLY A 138 13.53 -33.22 2.64
N LYS A 139 12.86 -32.88 3.75
CA LYS A 139 12.24 -31.57 3.97
C LYS A 139 13.27 -30.54 4.43
N ILE A 140 13.06 -29.28 4.05
CA ILE A 140 13.86 -28.16 4.52
C ILE A 140 13.64 -27.99 6.03
N THR A 141 14.72 -28.03 6.82
CA THR A 141 14.72 -27.82 8.28
C THR A 141 15.08 -26.40 8.66
N SER A 142 15.96 -25.76 7.89
CA SER A 142 16.27 -24.34 7.98
C SER A 142 16.61 -23.79 6.60
N ALA A 143 16.34 -22.50 6.42
CA ALA A 143 16.80 -21.75 5.27
C ALA A 143 17.26 -20.37 5.74
N GLU A 144 18.50 -20.02 5.40
CA GLU A 144 19.15 -18.80 5.87
C GLU A 144 19.73 -18.04 4.69
N VAL A 145 19.53 -16.72 4.68
CA VAL A 145 20.07 -15.83 3.65
C VAL A 145 21.25 -15.07 4.23
N THR A 146 22.39 -15.16 3.54
CA THR A 146 23.58 -14.33 3.80
C THR A 146 23.70 -13.30 2.68
N PHE A 147 24.02 -12.06 3.03
CA PHE A 147 24.20 -10.97 2.07
C PHE A 147 25.67 -10.62 1.90
N SER A 148 26.06 -10.21 0.70
CA SER A 148 27.40 -9.71 0.39
C SER A 148 27.35 -8.43 -0.44
N ARG A 149 28.42 -7.65 -0.44
CA ARG A 149 28.55 -6.47 -1.29
C ARG A 149 29.98 -6.35 -1.81
N GLU A 150 30.10 -5.99 -3.07
CA GLU A 150 31.38 -5.64 -3.69
C GLU A 150 31.81 -4.23 -3.24
N ILE A 151 33.03 -4.10 -2.74
CA ILE A 151 33.64 -2.82 -2.40
C ILE A 151 34.92 -2.61 -3.19
N LEU A 152 35.14 -1.37 -3.63
CA LEU A 152 36.41 -0.96 -4.21
C LEU A 152 37.41 -0.73 -3.07
N SER A 153 38.47 -1.52 -3.07
CA SER A 153 39.59 -1.43 -2.14
C SER A 153 40.85 -0.98 -2.88
N GLY A 154 41.57 0.00 -2.31
CA GLY A 154 42.78 0.59 -2.92
C GLY A 154 42.51 1.93 -3.64
N GLU A 155 43.57 2.57 -4.12
CA GLU A 155 43.51 3.85 -4.86
C GLU A 155 44.31 3.74 -6.16
N GLY A 156 43.85 4.41 -7.23
CA GLY A 156 44.56 4.46 -8.51
C GLY A 156 44.57 3.12 -9.26
N ASP A 157 45.71 2.76 -9.85
CA ASP A 157 45.90 1.53 -10.64
C ASP A 157 45.86 0.24 -9.79
N ASP A 158 45.93 0.35 -8.46
CA ASP A 158 45.86 -0.78 -7.51
C ASP A 158 44.43 -1.04 -6.99
N ALA A 159 43.42 -0.33 -7.50
CA ALA A 159 42.03 -0.54 -7.11
C ALA A 159 41.56 -1.95 -7.51
N ARG A 160 41.09 -2.71 -6.54
CA ARG A 160 40.51 -4.05 -6.72
C ARG A 160 39.11 -4.11 -6.13
N THR A 161 38.26 -4.94 -6.71
CA THR A 161 36.95 -5.25 -6.15
C THR A 161 37.11 -6.40 -5.15
N ASP A 162 36.89 -6.11 -3.88
CA ASP A 162 36.83 -7.11 -2.80
C ASP A 162 35.35 -7.38 -2.46
N GLU A 163 34.97 -8.65 -2.25
CA GLU A 163 33.62 -9.02 -1.77
C GLU A 163 33.61 -9.03 -0.23
N VAL A 164 32.67 -8.30 0.37
CA VAL A 164 32.42 -8.34 1.82
C VAL A 164 31.17 -9.18 2.06
N ASP A 165 31.37 -10.37 2.63
CA ASP A 165 30.29 -11.27 3.05
C ASP A 165 29.74 -10.92 4.44
N GLY A 166 28.50 -11.34 4.72
CA GLY A 166 27.89 -11.28 6.06
C GLY A 166 27.37 -9.89 6.45
N ILE A 167 27.04 -9.04 5.47
CA ILE A 167 26.60 -7.67 5.75
C ILE A 167 25.17 -7.62 6.31
N LYS A 168 24.89 -6.61 7.14
CA LYS A 168 23.52 -6.24 7.51
C LYS A 168 22.98 -5.23 6.49
N ILE A 169 21.95 -5.62 5.75
CA ILE A 169 21.20 -4.69 4.90
C ILE A 169 20.21 -3.84 5.73
N SER A 170 19.91 -2.64 5.27
CA SER A 170 18.92 -1.74 5.87
C SER A 170 17.50 -2.33 5.81
N ARG A 171 16.57 -1.77 6.59
CA ARG A 171 15.17 -2.21 6.55
C ARG A 171 14.51 -1.96 5.19
N GLY A 172 14.91 -0.89 4.49
CA GLY A 172 14.42 -0.62 3.12
C GLY A 172 14.91 -1.67 2.12
N GLU A 173 16.21 -1.99 2.16
CA GLU A 173 16.81 -3.06 1.35
C GLU A 173 16.21 -4.44 1.65
N GLU A 174 15.95 -4.74 2.93
CA GLU A 174 15.26 -5.97 3.34
C GLU A 174 13.84 -6.05 2.74
N ASN A 175 13.07 -4.97 2.82
CA ASN A 175 11.73 -4.93 2.24
C ASN A 175 11.76 -5.13 0.71
N ILE A 176 12.74 -4.53 0.01
CA ILE A 176 12.95 -4.75 -1.42
C ILE A 176 13.33 -6.19 -1.72
N PHE A 177 14.21 -6.80 -0.92
CA PHE A 177 14.59 -8.20 -1.07
C PHE A 177 13.38 -9.13 -0.93
N ILE A 178 12.57 -8.95 0.12
CA ILE A 178 11.34 -9.73 0.35
C ILE A 178 10.34 -9.53 -0.80
N TRP A 179 10.22 -8.32 -1.34
CA TRP A 179 9.41 -8.03 -2.51
C TRP A 179 9.92 -8.75 -3.77
N CYS A 180 11.22 -8.72 -4.05
CA CYS A 180 11.83 -9.44 -5.17
C CYS A 180 11.62 -10.96 -5.03
N PHE A 181 11.74 -11.48 -3.81
CA PHE A 181 11.45 -12.86 -3.47
C PHE A 181 10.00 -13.24 -3.80
N PHE A 182 9.05 -12.39 -3.39
CA PHE A 182 7.64 -12.56 -3.73
C PHE A 182 7.40 -12.54 -5.24
N LEU A 183 8.02 -11.62 -5.97
CA LEU A 183 7.89 -11.52 -7.42
C LEU A 183 8.42 -12.76 -8.14
N ALA A 184 9.52 -13.36 -7.67
CA ALA A 184 10.03 -14.62 -8.22
C ALA A 184 9.04 -15.78 -8.03
N ILE A 185 8.39 -15.87 -6.86
CA ILE A 185 7.34 -16.86 -6.59
C ILE A 185 6.09 -16.59 -7.43
N LEU A 186 5.69 -15.32 -7.55
CA LEU A 186 4.58 -14.91 -8.40
C LEU A 186 4.83 -15.29 -9.86
N GLN A 187 6.05 -15.08 -10.37
CA GLN A 187 6.43 -15.50 -11.70
C GLN A 187 6.27 -17.02 -11.88
N LEU A 188 6.76 -17.83 -10.93
CA LEU A 188 6.57 -19.29 -10.95
C LEU A 188 5.08 -19.68 -10.99
N ALA A 189 4.24 -18.98 -10.23
CA ALA A 189 2.80 -19.20 -10.24
C ALA A 189 2.16 -18.83 -11.59
N LEU A 190 2.57 -17.72 -12.21
CA LEU A 190 2.09 -17.24 -13.51
C LEU A 190 2.58 -18.11 -14.68
N ASP A 191 3.76 -18.72 -14.55
CA ASP A 191 4.33 -19.68 -15.48
C ASP A 191 3.70 -21.08 -15.32
N GLY A 192 2.89 -21.31 -14.29
CA GLY A 192 2.21 -22.57 -14.05
C GLY A 192 3.10 -23.68 -13.49
N ALA A 193 4.19 -23.32 -12.79
CA ALA A 193 5.06 -24.28 -12.12
C ALA A 193 4.28 -25.21 -11.17
N GLU A 194 4.60 -26.51 -11.15
CA GLU A 194 3.84 -27.54 -10.42
C GLU A 194 3.65 -27.17 -8.94
N ALA A 195 4.73 -26.72 -8.28
CA ALA A 195 4.73 -26.33 -6.87
C ALA A 195 3.75 -25.19 -6.53
N TYR A 196 3.36 -24.39 -7.52
CA TYR A 196 2.50 -23.21 -7.36
C TYR A 196 1.18 -23.28 -8.15
N LYS A 197 0.81 -24.46 -8.68
CA LYS A 197 -0.47 -24.64 -9.38
C LYS A 197 -1.70 -24.32 -8.53
N TRP A 198 -1.60 -24.53 -7.22
CA TRP A 198 -2.65 -24.23 -6.24
C TRP A 198 -3.04 -22.75 -6.18
N VAL A 199 -2.18 -21.84 -6.68
CA VAL A 199 -2.45 -20.40 -6.68
C VAL A 199 -3.53 -20.08 -7.70
N GLU A 200 -4.74 -19.77 -7.25
CA GLU A 200 -5.84 -19.25 -8.07
C GLU A 200 -6.01 -17.73 -7.93
N HIS A 201 -5.65 -17.20 -6.76
CA HIS A 201 -5.74 -15.79 -6.43
C HIS A 201 -4.40 -15.24 -5.95
N VAL A 202 -4.17 -13.97 -6.23
CA VAL A 202 -3.05 -13.19 -5.69
C VAL A 202 -3.60 -11.96 -4.97
N TYR A 203 -3.14 -11.71 -3.74
CA TYR A 203 -3.46 -10.50 -3.00
C TYR A 203 -2.18 -9.77 -2.59
N ILE A 204 -1.99 -8.54 -3.06
CA ILE A 204 -0.85 -7.70 -2.73
C ILE A 204 -1.33 -6.51 -1.90
N ASP A 205 -0.85 -6.38 -0.67
CA ASP A 205 -1.14 -5.26 0.23
C ASP A 205 0.10 -4.39 0.43
N ASP A 206 0.02 -3.14 -0.02
CA ASP A 206 1.01 -2.07 0.22
C ASP A 206 2.48 -2.49 -0.01
N PRO A 207 2.84 -2.95 -1.24
CA PRO A 207 4.16 -3.53 -1.51
C PRO A 207 5.33 -2.54 -1.41
N ILE A 208 5.04 -1.26 -1.25
CA ILE A 208 6.00 -0.15 -1.32
C ILE A 208 5.87 0.82 -0.14
N SER A 209 5.28 0.39 0.99
CA SER A 209 4.94 1.28 2.12
C SER A 209 6.12 2.05 2.73
N SER A 210 7.36 1.64 2.45
CA SER A 210 8.61 2.25 2.90
C SER A 210 9.55 2.68 1.77
N LEU A 211 9.11 2.69 0.51
CA LEU A 211 9.95 3.00 -0.64
C LEU A 211 9.72 4.42 -1.17
N ASP A 212 10.72 4.96 -1.85
CA ASP A 212 10.60 6.26 -2.52
C ASP A 212 9.71 6.22 -3.79
N GLU A 213 9.37 7.39 -4.32
CA GLU A 213 8.50 7.53 -5.49
C GLU A 213 9.09 6.86 -6.75
N HIS A 214 10.42 6.82 -6.88
CA HIS A 214 11.09 6.17 -8.01
C HIS A 214 10.88 4.66 -7.97
N ASN A 215 11.14 4.05 -6.82
CA ASN A 215 10.93 2.62 -6.62
C ASN A 215 9.46 2.22 -6.80
N ALA A 216 8.51 3.07 -6.41
CA ALA A 216 7.09 2.84 -6.67
C ALA A 216 6.79 2.63 -8.17
N ILE A 217 7.38 3.45 -9.05
CA ILE A 217 7.19 3.33 -10.50
C ILE A 217 7.80 2.03 -11.02
N VAL A 218 9.05 1.73 -10.63
CA VAL A 218 9.79 0.55 -11.08
C VAL A 218 9.08 -0.73 -10.64
N VAL A 219 8.66 -0.80 -9.37
CA VAL A 219 7.89 -1.93 -8.82
C VAL A 219 6.58 -2.13 -9.57
N GLY A 220 5.85 -1.04 -9.87
CA GLY A 220 4.58 -1.11 -10.59
C GLY A 220 4.73 -1.63 -12.01
N ASN A 221 5.72 -1.11 -12.74
CA ASN A 221 6.01 -1.55 -14.10
C ASN A 221 6.42 -3.02 -14.14
N HIS A 222 7.29 -3.44 -13.23
CA HIS A 222 7.77 -4.82 -13.16
C HIS A 222 6.64 -5.82 -12.85
N LEU A 223 5.77 -5.49 -11.88
CA LEU A 223 4.59 -6.31 -11.61
C LEU A 223 3.74 -6.50 -12.87
N VAL A 224 3.51 -5.44 -13.64
CA VAL A 224 2.73 -5.51 -14.89
C VAL A 224 3.45 -6.35 -15.95
N GLN A 225 4.77 -6.26 -16.06
CA GLN A 225 5.55 -7.09 -16.99
C GLN A 225 5.35 -8.59 -16.71
N LEU A 226 5.40 -9.03 -15.45
CA LEU A 226 5.15 -10.43 -15.09
C LEU A 226 3.77 -10.89 -15.55
N TYR A 227 2.73 -10.08 -15.36
CA TYR A 227 1.37 -10.42 -15.81
C TYR A 227 1.18 -10.35 -17.32
N ARG A 228 1.95 -9.52 -18.02
CA ARG A 228 1.95 -9.45 -19.49
C ARG A 228 2.56 -10.71 -20.10
N GLU A 229 3.57 -11.28 -19.45
CA GLU A 229 4.31 -12.47 -19.90
C GLU A 229 3.76 -13.78 -19.31
N ALA A 230 2.70 -13.69 -18.50
CA ALA A 230 2.09 -14.83 -17.82
C ALA A 230 1.57 -15.90 -18.80
N GLN A 231 1.85 -17.17 -18.49
CA GLN A 231 1.38 -18.32 -19.25
C GLN A 231 -0.04 -18.74 -18.86
N ARG A 232 -0.48 -18.38 -17.64
CA ARG A 232 -1.87 -18.58 -17.19
C ARG A 232 -2.44 -17.34 -16.49
N PRO A 233 -3.75 -17.09 -16.63
CA PRO A 233 -4.40 -15.99 -15.95
C PRO A 233 -4.57 -16.29 -14.45
N ILE A 234 -4.31 -15.29 -13.61
CA ILE A 234 -4.51 -15.36 -12.15
C ILE A 234 -5.35 -14.15 -11.72
N ARG A 235 -6.26 -14.36 -10.77
CA ARG A 235 -7.16 -13.32 -10.24
C ARG A 235 -6.45 -12.51 -9.18
N THR A 236 -6.37 -11.19 -9.35
CA THR A 236 -5.46 -10.37 -8.54
C THR A 236 -6.13 -9.16 -7.93
N VAL A 237 -5.88 -8.96 -6.63
CA VAL A 237 -6.21 -7.75 -5.89
C VAL A 237 -4.91 -7.06 -5.48
N VAL A 238 -4.80 -5.76 -5.75
CA VAL A 238 -3.73 -4.92 -5.19
C VAL A 238 -4.37 -3.83 -4.36
N SER A 239 -4.07 -3.79 -3.06
CA SER A 239 -4.48 -2.70 -2.18
C SER A 239 -3.31 -1.79 -1.85
N THR A 240 -3.50 -0.48 -1.95
CA THR A 240 -2.44 0.47 -1.58
C THR A 240 -2.96 1.80 -1.02
N HIS A 241 -2.16 2.45 -0.19
CA HIS A 241 -2.35 3.87 0.18
C HIS A 241 -1.55 4.84 -0.71
N HIS A 242 -0.64 4.34 -1.54
CA HIS A 242 0.27 5.17 -2.33
C HIS A 242 -0.34 5.56 -3.67
N ALA A 243 -0.74 6.83 -3.81
CA ALA A 243 -1.48 7.31 -4.98
C ALA A 243 -0.71 7.17 -6.30
N LEU A 244 0.58 7.51 -6.33
CA LEU A 244 1.40 7.34 -7.55
C LEU A 244 1.41 5.89 -8.02
N PHE A 245 1.69 4.94 -7.13
CA PHE A 245 1.71 3.51 -7.44
C PHE A 245 0.36 2.99 -7.93
N PHE A 246 -0.74 3.39 -7.27
CA PHE A 246 -2.08 3.07 -7.74
C PHE A 246 -2.30 3.52 -9.20
N ASN A 247 -1.85 4.74 -9.53
CA ASN A 247 -1.99 5.30 -10.87
C ASN A 247 -1.11 4.58 -11.89
N VAL A 248 0.16 4.34 -11.55
CA VAL A 248 1.10 3.59 -12.40
C VAL A 248 0.48 2.23 -12.75
N LEU A 249 0.02 1.48 -11.75
CA LEU A 249 -0.64 0.19 -11.99
C LEU A 249 -1.89 0.31 -12.84
N HIS A 250 -2.74 1.31 -12.62
CA HIS A 250 -3.94 1.52 -13.44
C HIS A 250 -3.58 1.68 -14.91
N TYR A 251 -2.65 2.60 -15.23
CA TYR A 251 -2.28 2.91 -16.60
C TYR A 251 -1.53 1.75 -17.27
N GLU A 252 -0.57 1.15 -16.58
CA GLU A 252 0.23 0.03 -17.10
C GLU A 252 -0.63 -1.22 -17.33
N LEU A 253 -1.48 -1.59 -16.38
CA LEU A 253 -2.41 -2.73 -16.53
C LEU A 253 -3.39 -2.48 -17.67
N LYS A 254 -4.00 -1.28 -17.73
CA LYS A 254 -4.94 -0.93 -18.80
C LYS A 254 -4.30 -1.04 -20.19
N SER A 255 -3.04 -0.67 -20.30
CA SER A 255 -2.29 -0.67 -21.57
C SER A 255 -1.81 -2.06 -21.98
N HIS A 256 -1.38 -2.90 -21.02
CA HIS A 256 -0.66 -4.13 -21.33
C HIS A 256 -1.38 -5.43 -20.99
N VAL A 257 -2.29 -5.43 -20.01
CA VAL A 257 -2.94 -6.66 -19.50
C VAL A 257 -4.45 -6.59 -19.76
N GLY A 258 -5.11 -5.61 -19.17
CA GLY A 258 -6.52 -5.32 -19.31
C GLY A 258 -6.97 -4.26 -18.31
N ARG A 259 -8.10 -3.60 -18.58
CA ARG A 259 -8.62 -2.53 -17.70
C ARG A 259 -8.90 -3.09 -16.30
N PRO A 260 -8.21 -2.61 -15.25
CA PRO A 260 -8.50 -3.01 -13.88
C PRO A 260 -9.84 -2.41 -13.41
N LEU A 261 -10.47 -3.05 -12.42
CA LEU A 261 -11.56 -2.41 -11.66
C LEU A 261 -10.91 -1.54 -10.58
N GLN A 262 -11.40 -0.32 -10.42
CA GLN A 262 -10.84 0.66 -9.49
C GLN A 262 -11.84 0.92 -8.38
N HIS A 263 -11.39 0.78 -7.14
CA HIS A 263 -12.21 1.06 -5.97
C HIS A 263 -11.46 1.90 -4.93
N ILE A 264 -12.21 2.75 -4.24
CA ILE A 264 -11.77 3.36 -2.98
C ILE A 264 -12.44 2.62 -1.83
N LEU A 265 -11.66 2.21 -0.84
CA LEU A 265 -12.15 1.67 0.42
C LEU A 265 -12.06 2.73 1.52
N LYS A 266 -13.20 3.02 2.14
CA LYS A 266 -13.31 3.84 3.34
C LYS A 266 -13.85 3.00 4.49
N ARG A 267 -13.45 3.33 5.72
CA ARG A 267 -14.06 2.80 6.93
C ARG A 267 -15.10 3.79 7.42
N ASP A 268 -16.35 3.34 7.56
CA ASP A 268 -17.39 4.13 8.20
C ASP A 268 -17.17 4.08 9.72
N ARG A 269 -16.78 5.22 10.30
CA ARG A 269 -16.52 5.32 11.75
C ARG A 269 -17.80 5.34 12.58
N ARG A 270 -18.96 5.63 11.99
CA ARG A 270 -20.25 5.68 12.72
C ARG A 270 -20.82 4.29 12.91
N THR A 271 -20.82 3.49 11.85
CA THR A 271 -21.37 2.12 11.86
C THR A 271 -20.30 1.07 12.19
N GLY A 272 -19.02 1.41 12.04
CA GLY A 272 -17.91 0.47 12.16
C GLY A 272 -17.66 -0.35 10.89
N GLY A 273 -18.54 -0.23 9.87
CA GLY A 273 -18.49 -0.96 8.62
C GLY A 273 -17.57 -0.34 7.57
N TYR A 274 -17.75 -0.77 6.32
CA TYR A 274 -16.89 -0.43 5.19
C TYR A 274 -17.70 0.12 4.02
N LEU A 275 -17.13 1.09 3.31
CA LEU A 275 -17.71 1.67 2.10
C LEU A 275 -16.74 1.44 0.94
N LEU A 276 -17.24 0.80 -0.12
CA LEU A 276 -16.52 0.58 -1.36
C LEU A 276 -17.12 1.47 -2.45
N ALA A 277 -16.33 2.41 -2.94
CA ALA A 277 -16.74 3.33 -3.99
C ALA A 277 -16.07 2.94 -5.32
N GLU A 278 -16.86 2.67 -6.36
CA GLU A 278 -16.32 2.37 -7.70
C GLU A 278 -15.87 3.64 -8.43
N GLN A 279 -14.65 3.60 -8.98
CA GLN A 279 -14.11 4.69 -9.77
C GLN A 279 -14.22 4.42 -11.28
N THR A 280 -14.87 5.33 -11.98
CA THR A 280 -15.13 5.22 -13.42
C THR A 280 -14.19 6.06 -14.29
N GLY A 281 -13.47 7.02 -13.69
CA GLY A 281 -12.55 7.93 -14.38
C GLY A 281 -11.12 7.39 -14.53
N ASP A 282 -10.39 7.90 -15.53
CA ASP A 282 -8.94 7.72 -15.65
C ASP A 282 -8.16 8.74 -14.80
N THR A 283 -8.83 9.82 -14.38
CA THR A 283 -8.24 10.80 -13.47
C THR A 283 -8.20 10.20 -12.06
N PRO A 284 -7.01 10.06 -11.46
CA PRO A 284 -6.90 9.72 -10.06
C PRO A 284 -7.75 10.72 -9.28
N GLN A 285 -8.64 10.27 -8.39
CA GLN A 285 -9.13 11.20 -7.38
C GLN A 285 -7.90 11.59 -6.57
N PHE A 286 -7.43 12.81 -6.84
CA PHE A 286 -6.43 13.45 -6.03
C PHE A 286 -6.89 13.38 -4.58
N TYR A 287 -6.15 12.63 -3.77
CA TYR A 287 -6.46 12.40 -2.37
C TYR A 287 -6.85 13.68 -1.65
N HIS A 288 -6.13 14.78 -1.92
CA HIS A 288 -6.41 16.08 -1.33
C HIS A 288 -7.81 16.62 -1.67
N VAL A 289 -8.38 16.31 -2.84
CA VAL A 289 -9.75 16.72 -3.21
C VAL A 289 -10.79 15.87 -2.49
N THR A 290 -10.60 14.56 -2.37
CA THR A 290 -11.50 13.70 -1.57
C THR A 290 -11.41 14.02 -0.09
N ALA A 291 -10.19 14.27 0.43
CA ALA A 291 -9.98 14.71 1.79
C ALA A 291 -10.64 16.07 2.05
N LEU A 292 -10.58 16.99 1.08
CA LEU A 292 -11.29 18.28 1.14
C LEU A 292 -12.81 18.08 1.17
N ALA A 293 -13.35 17.17 0.34
CA ALA A 293 -14.78 16.84 0.33
C ALA A 293 -15.24 16.22 1.66
N ASP A 294 -14.47 15.28 2.22
CA ASP A 294 -14.75 14.68 3.51
C ASP A 294 -14.67 15.75 4.64
N LEU A 295 -13.66 16.62 4.59
CA LEU A 295 -13.48 17.74 5.52
C LEU A 295 -14.64 18.73 5.47
N TRP A 296 -15.11 19.04 4.26
CA TRP A 296 -16.26 19.88 4.01
C TRP A 296 -17.55 19.27 4.57
N LEU A 297 -17.81 17.99 4.33
CA LEU A 297 -18.99 17.31 4.84
C LEU A 297 -19.02 17.29 6.39
N VAL A 298 -17.87 16.99 7.00
CA VAL A 298 -17.69 17.03 8.46
C VAL A 298 -17.95 18.43 9.02
N ALA A 299 -17.43 19.46 8.35
CA ALA A 299 -17.64 20.85 8.70
C ALA A 299 -19.13 21.22 8.67
N GLN A 300 -19.86 20.83 7.62
CA GLN A 300 -21.31 21.07 7.53
C GLN A 300 -22.09 20.33 8.61
N GLY A 301 -21.64 19.14 9.02
CA GLY A 301 -22.25 18.35 10.09
C GLY A 301 -21.91 18.82 11.51
N GLY A 302 -21.06 19.83 11.68
CA GLY A 302 -20.62 20.32 12.99
C GLY A 302 -19.77 19.31 13.78
N GLN A 303 -19.21 18.29 13.12
CA GLN A 303 -18.50 17.17 13.77
C GLN A 303 -16.97 17.33 13.68
N ALA A 304 -16.47 18.56 13.58
CA ALA A 304 -15.05 18.79 13.43
C ALA A 304 -14.28 18.42 14.72
N LYS A 305 -13.18 17.68 14.56
CA LYS A 305 -12.29 17.22 15.63
C LYS A 305 -10.90 17.77 15.40
N THR A 306 -10.12 17.93 16.46
CA THR A 306 -8.77 18.54 16.44
C THR A 306 -7.87 18.00 15.31
N PHE A 307 -7.86 16.69 15.05
CA PHE A 307 -7.06 16.10 13.96
C PHE A 307 -7.42 16.58 12.54
N HIS A 308 -8.60 17.16 12.32
CA HIS A 308 -8.99 17.74 11.03
C HIS A 308 -8.11 18.93 10.63
N PHE A 309 -7.47 19.62 11.59
CA PHE A 309 -6.46 20.63 11.27
C PHE A 309 -5.24 20.02 10.57
N ASN A 310 -4.87 18.77 10.86
CA ASN A 310 -3.76 18.08 10.18
C ASN A 310 -4.14 17.81 8.71
N ILE A 311 -5.38 17.41 8.46
CA ILE A 311 -5.90 17.18 7.10
C ILE A 311 -5.96 18.50 6.34
N LEU A 312 -6.56 19.53 6.94
CA LEU A 312 -6.64 20.88 6.37
C LEU A 312 -5.24 21.41 6.02
N ARG A 313 -4.29 21.28 6.93
CA ARG A 313 -2.89 21.68 6.71
C ARG A 313 -2.28 20.97 5.51
N THR A 314 -2.44 19.65 5.42
CA THR A 314 -1.92 18.85 4.30
C THR A 314 -2.50 19.33 2.96
N ILE A 315 -3.80 19.63 2.92
CA ILE A 315 -4.48 20.12 1.71
C ILE A 315 -3.95 21.51 1.33
N LEU A 316 -3.82 22.42 2.30
CA LEU A 316 -3.29 23.76 2.09
C LEU A 316 -1.86 23.73 1.55
N GLU A 317 -0.99 22.88 2.11
CA GLU A 317 0.39 22.73 1.64
C GLU A 317 0.45 22.20 0.20
N LYS A 318 -0.31 21.15 -0.11
CA LYS A 318 -0.33 20.60 -1.48
C LYS A 318 -0.90 21.59 -2.48
N THR A 319 -1.91 22.36 -2.08
CA THR A 319 -2.50 23.40 -2.93
C THR A 319 -1.54 24.57 -3.15
N ALA A 320 -0.88 25.05 -2.10
CA ALA A 320 0.13 26.10 -2.22
C ALA A 320 1.27 25.68 -3.15
N LEU A 321 1.76 24.44 -2.99
CA LEU A 321 2.81 23.88 -3.83
C LEU A 321 2.35 23.76 -5.29
N PHE A 322 1.11 23.32 -5.52
CA PHE A 322 0.51 23.28 -6.87
C PHE A 322 0.36 24.67 -7.52
N LEU A 323 0.02 25.69 -6.72
CA LEU A 323 -0.11 27.08 -7.17
C LEU A 323 1.23 27.84 -7.27
N GLY A 324 2.36 27.18 -6.93
CA GLY A 324 3.69 27.79 -7.00
C GLY A 324 4.05 28.70 -5.81
N HIS A 325 3.36 28.57 -4.68
CA HIS A 325 3.66 29.29 -3.45
C HIS A 325 4.67 28.54 -2.58
N HIS A 326 5.54 29.30 -1.88
CA HIS A 326 6.53 28.73 -0.96
C HIS A 326 5.94 28.28 0.39
N HIS A 327 4.73 28.75 0.73
CA HIS A 327 4.15 28.51 2.05
C HIS A 327 2.61 28.41 1.96
N PHE A 328 2.03 27.50 2.74
CA PHE A 328 0.59 27.22 2.75
C PHE A 328 -0.28 28.43 3.12
N SER A 329 0.26 29.38 3.87
CA SER A 329 -0.46 30.58 4.29
C SER A 329 -0.89 31.47 3.13
N ALA A 330 -0.27 31.34 1.95
CA ALA A 330 -0.73 31.99 0.73
C ALA A 330 -2.15 31.53 0.31
N CYS A 331 -2.58 30.34 0.73
CA CYS A 331 -3.94 29.84 0.53
C CYS A 331 -4.93 30.30 1.62
N ILE A 332 -4.51 31.13 2.56
CA ILE A 332 -5.34 31.63 3.68
C ILE A 332 -5.35 33.17 3.73
N LYS A 333 -4.21 33.80 3.48
CA LYS A 333 -4.03 35.25 3.58
C LYS A 333 -4.42 35.93 2.27
N ASP A 334 -5.19 37.01 2.36
CA ASP A 334 -5.53 37.84 1.21
C ASP A 334 -4.43 38.87 0.90
N ALA A 335 -3.70 39.33 1.92
CA ALA A 335 -2.57 40.27 1.83
C ALA A 335 -1.49 39.96 2.88
N ALA A 336 -0.32 40.58 2.77
CA ALA A 336 0.80 40.35 3.69
C ALA A 336 0.49 40.79 5.13
N ASP A 337 -0.34 41.82 5.29
CA ASP A 337 -0.77 42.46 6.53
C ASP A 337 -2.20 42.08 6.96
N ASP A 338 -2.78 41.06 6.32
CA ASP A 338 -4.08 40.48 6.69
C ASP A 338 -4.02 39.89 8.11
N ALA A 339 -4.54 40.64 9.08
CA ALA A 339 -4.54 40.28 10.49
C ALA A 339 -5.29 38.97 10.76
N ASP A 340 -6.42 38.75 10.07
CA ASP A 340 -7.24 37.55 10.21
C ASP A 340 -6.53 36.36 9.57
N GLY A 341 -5.94 36.53 8.37
CA GLY A 341 -5.12 35.52 7.73
C GLY A 341 -3.87 35.14 8.53
N ILE A 342 -3.25 36.09 9.24
CA ILE A 342 -2.15 35.83 10.18
C ILE A 342 -2.64 35.00 11.37
N LEU A 343 -3.80 35.33 11.94
CA LEU A 343 -4.39 34.59 13.05
C LEU A 343 -4.76 33.16 12.62
N HIS A 344 -5.44 33.01 11.49
CA HIS A 344 -5.78 31.72 10.90
C HIS A 344 -4.55 30.85 10.63
N GLN A 345 -3.48 31.43 10.10
CA GLN A 345 -2.21 30.73 9.92
C GLN A 345 -1.71 30.16 11.26
N ARG A 346 -1.69 30.99 12.32
CA ARG A 346 -1.25 30.55 13.66
C ARG A 346 -2.12 29.43 14.22
N PHE A 347 -3.43 29.47 14.01
CA PHE A 347 -4.33 28.38 14.42
C PHE A 347 -3.99 27.08 13.70
N VAL A 348 -3.80 27.12 12.38
CA VAL A 348 -3.40 25.93 11.62
C VAL A 348 -2.05 25.41 12.10
N ASP A 349 -1.04 26.27 12.26
CA ASP A 349 0.29 25.88 12.78
C ASP A 349 0.18 25.21 14.16
N LEU A 350 -0.52 25.84 15.11
CA LEU A 350 -0.63 25.36 16.48
C LEU A 350 -1.41 24.04 16.59
N LEU A 351 -2.54 23.94 15.89
CA LEU A 351 -3.45 22.80 16.00
C LEU A 351 -3.07 21.64 15.08
N SER A 352 -2.20 21.87 14.09
CA SER A 352 -1.62 20.80 13.26
C SER A 352 -0.30 20.22 13.77
N HIS A 353 0.42 20.95 14.64
CA HIS A 353 1.66 20.50 15.29
C HIS A 353 1.51 20.18 16.78
N GLY A 354 0.37 20.52 17.39
CA GLY A 354 0.11 20.22 18.79
C GLY A 354 0.05 18.72 19.08
N LYS A 355 0.14 18.36 20.37
CA LYS A 355 0.02 16.98 20.92
C LYS A 355 -1.30 16.26 20.60
N TYR A 356 -2.11 16.76 19.66
CA TYR A 356 -3.36 16.18 19.20
C TYR A 356 -3.04 15.01 18.28
N SER A 357 -2.95 13.84 18.90
CA SER A 357 -2.74 12.58 18.19
C SER A 357 -3.89 12.31 17.23
N MET A 358 -3.58 11.89 15.99
CA MET A 358 -4.58 11.30 15.08
C MET A 358 -5.32 10.10 15.71
N TYR A 359 -4.73 9.49 16.74
CA TYR A 359 -5.25 8.32 17.44
C TYR A 359 -6.15 8.68 18.65
N GLU A 360 -6.16 9.95 19.09
CA GLU A 360 -7.02 10.44 20.17
C GLU A 360 -7.73 11.76 19.77
N PRO A 361 -8.70 11.69 18.84
CA PRO A 361 -9.35 12.88 18.32
C PRO A 361 -10.38 13.43 19.31
N THR A 362 -10.11 14.61 19.85
CA THR A 362 -11.04 15.38 20.71
C THR A 362 -11.97 16.27 19.89
N GLU A 363 -13.19 16.43 20.37
CA GLU A 363 -14.11 17.45 19.84
C GLU A 363 -13.52 18.85 20.07
N MET A 364 -13.68 19.73 19.09
CA MET A 364 -13.25 21.11 19.21
C MET A 364 -14.23 21.87 20.11
N GLY A 365 -13.72 22.78 20.95
CA GLY A 365 -14.58 23.78 21.58
C GLY A 365 -15.15 24.75 20.54
N ASP A 366 -16.25 25.41 20.87
CA ASP A 366 -17.03 26.25 19.94
C ASP A 366 -16.17 27.25 19.16
N ASP A 367 -15.34 28.04 19.85
CA ASP A 367 -14.44 29.02 19.22
C ASP A 367 -13.47 28.36 18.22
N THR A 368 -12.89 27.22 18.59
CA THR A 368 -11.92 26.50 17.74
C THR A 368 -12.60 25.91 16.50
N ASN A 369 -13.82 25.41 16.67
CA ASN A 369 -14.63 24.92 15.56
C ASN A 369 -15.00 26.06 14.60
N GLU A 370 -15.37 27.22 15.12
CA GLU A 370 -15.68 28.41 14.30
C GLU A 370 -14.48 28.86 13.46
N TYR A 371 -13.28 28.93 14.05
CA TYR A 371 -12.05 29.21 13.30
C TYR A 371 -11.79 28.17 12.22
N PHE A 372 -11.95 26.88 12.54
CA PHE A 372 -11.77 25.80 11.57
C PHE A 372 -12.71 25.95 10.36
N LEU A 373 -14.00 26.18 10.62
CA LEU A 373 -15.01 26.38 9.59
C LEU A 373 -14.71 27.61 8.73
N THR A 374 -14.31 28.72 9.36
CA THR A 374 -13.98 29.98 8.67
C THR A 374 -12.79 29.80 7.71
N ILE A 375 -11.73 29.14 8.18
CA ILE A 375 -10.54 28.85 7.35
C ILE A 375 -10.91 27.96 6.17
N LEU A 376 -11.68 26.89 6.42
CA LEU A 376 -12.08 25.94 5.38
C LEU A 376 -12.98 26.60 4.32
N ARG A 377 -13.98 27.39 4.74
CA ARG A 377 -14.86 28.12 3.82
C ARG A 377 -14.08 29.11 2.97
N GLY A 378 -13.28 29.96 3.61
CA GLY A 378 -12.43 30.91 2.89
C GLY A 378 -11.50 30.22 1.89
N PHE A 379 -10.93 29.07 2.25
CA PHE A 379 -10.10 28.27 1.33
C PHE A 379 -10.88 27.76 0.12
N VAL A 380 -12.06 27.16 0.32
CA VAL A 380 -12.91 26.62 -0.77
C VAL A 380 -13.48 27.73 -1.65
N GLU A 381 -13.74 28.91 -1.11
CA GLU A 381 -14.23 30.07 -1.86
C GLU A 381 -13.14 30.71 -2.71
N ARG A 382 -11.93 30.86 -2.17
CA ARG A 382 -10.78 31.45 -2.88
C ARG A 382 -10.22 30.54 -3.98
N HIS A 383 -10.35 29.22 -3.83
CA HIS A 383 -9.80 28.26 -4.78
C HIS A 383 -10.93 27.41 -5.40
N PRO A 384 -11.26 27.58 -6.71
CA PRO A 384 -12.43 26.97 -7.31
C PRO A 384 -12.27 25.46 -7.57
N PHE A 385 -12.54 24.65 -6.55
CA PHE A 385 -12.68 23.19 -6.66
C PHE A 385 -14.04 22.81 -7.29
N ASN A 386 -14.16 21.59 -7.83
CA ASN A 386 -15.42 21.12 -8.42
C ASN A 386 -16.57 21.11 -7.37
N ARG A 387 -17.61 21.90 -7.62
CA ARG A 387 -18.76 22.10 -6.73
C ARG A 387 -19.66 20.87 -6.59
N GLU A 388 -19.60 19.90 -7.52
CA GLU A 388 -20.26 18.60 -7.34
C GLU A 388 -19.71 17.82 -6.13
N LEU A 389 -18.45 18.07 -5.75
CA LEU A 389 -17.78 17.43 -4.62
C LEU A 389 -17.92 18.24 -3.31
N LEU A 390 -18.25 19.52 -3.43
CA LEU A 390 -18.34 20.48 -2.33
C LEU A 390 -19.67 21.25 -2.44
N PRO A 391 -20.81 20.57 -2.23
CA PRO A 391 -22.11 21.20 -2.35
C PRO A 391 -22.28 22.30 -1.30
N GLU A 392 -22.94 23.39 -1.67
CA GLU A 392 -23.32 24.41 -0.70
C GLU A 392 -24.31 23.83 0.32
N PRO A 393 -24.25 24.26 1.59
CA PRO A 393 -25.28 23.89 2.56
C PRO A 393 -26.64 24.32 2.00
N ALA A 394 -27.64 23.44 2.11
CA ALA A 394 -29.00 23.81 1.77
C ALA A 394 -29.35 25.07 2.55
N ALA A 395 -29.70 26.15 1.85
CA ALA A 395 -30.20 27.35 2.49
C ALA A 395 -31.34 26.92 3.41
N ASP A 396 -31.23 27.26 4.69
CA ASP A 396 -32.32 27.08 5.64
C ASP A 396 -33.56 27.64 4.97
N THR A 397 -34.49 26.76 4.60
CA THR A 397 -35.86 27.18 4.30
C THR A 397 -36.36 27.74 5.61
N GLU A 398 -36.23 29.06 5.76
CA GLU A 398 -36.96 29.85 6.73
C GLU A 398 -38.43 29.43 6.58
N THR A 399 -38.87 28.57 7.49
CA THR A 399 -40.28 28.35 7.75
C THR A 399 -40.84 29.70 8.17
N THR A 400 -41.49 30.33 7.21
CA THR A 400 -42.26 31.57 7.37
C THR A 400 -43.54 31.32 8.15
#